data_AF-A0ABC9SR39-F1
#
_entry.id   AF-A0ABC9SR39-F1
#
_cell.length_a   1.000
_cell.length_b   1.000
_cell.length_c   1.000
_cell.angle_alpha   90.00
_cell.angle_beta   90.00
_cell.angle_gamma   90.00
#
_symmetry.space_group_name_H-M   'P 1'
#
loop_
_entity.id
_entity.type
_entity.pdbx_description
1 polymer ?
#
loop_
_entity_poly.entity_id
_entity_poly.type
_entity_poly.pdbx_seq_one_letter_code
_entity_poly.pdbx_strand_id
1 'polypeptide(L)'
;MYIADYCNHNIFAVNIETKAIRVFAFNPAMNQPNDLVITDEGVLFASDPNWSKSTGQLWRIDKNGSTHLLETNMGTTNGIEVSPDEKNYM
;
A
#
# COMPACT_ATOMS: atom_id res chain seq x y z
N MET A 1 4.78 -1.53 12.51
CA MET A 1 5.49 -1.27 11.23
C MET A 1 4.80 -2.07 10.15
N TYR A 2 4.70 -1.52 8.94
CA TYR A 2 4.16 -2.21 7.77
C TYR A 2 5.23 -2.37 6.70
N ILE A 3 5.17 -3.45 5.92
CA ILE A 3 6.14 -3.77 4.87
C ILE A 3 5.37 -4.25 3.64
N ALA A 4 5.65 -3.68 2.47
CA ALA A 4 5.11 -4.18 1.21
C ALA A 4 5.95 -5.35 0.69
N ASP A 5 5.27 -6.42 0.26
CA ASP A 5 5.87 -7.60 -0.35
C ASP A 5 5.70 -7.53 -1.87
N TYR A 6 6.75 -7.04 -2.51
CA TYR A 6 6.86 -6.88 -3.95
C TYR A 6 6.54 -8.17 -4.73
N CYS A 7 6.89 -9.34 -4.19
CA CYS A 7 6.82 -10.61 -4.93
C CYS A 7 5.46 -11.30 -4.80
N ASN A 8 4.84 -11.26 -3.62
CA ASN A 8 3.65 -12.08 -3.33
C ASN A 8 2.38 -11.27 -3.07
N HIS A 9 2.37 -9.98 -3.40
CA HIS A 9 1.19 -9.11 -3.28
C HIS A 9 0.65 -9.01 -1.85
N ASN A 10 1.54 -9.12 -0.86
CA ASN A 10 1.20 -8.95 0.55
C ASN A 10 1.56 -7.56 1.03
N ILE A 11 0.85 -7.13 2.06
CA ILE A 11 1.33 -6.12 3.01
C ILE A 11 1.44 -6.84 4.34
N PHE A 12 2.64 -6.84 4.93
CA PHE A 12 2.89 -7.43 6.25
C PHE A 12 2.72 -6.38 7.34
N ALA A 13 2.17 -6.80 8.48
CA ALA A 13 2.30 -6.07 9.74
C ALA A 13 3.37 -6.76 10.59
N VAL A 14 4.31 -5.96 11.09
CA VAL A 14 5.37 -6.39 12.01
C VAL A 14 5.16 -5.74 13.37
N ASN A 15 5.03 -6.58 14.39
CA ASN A 15 5.15 -6.14 15.77
C ASN A 15 6.63 -5.90 16.07
N ILE A 16 7.00 -4.65 16.37
CA ILE A 16 8.42 -4.26 16.46
C ILE A 16 9.11 -4.78 17.72
N GLU A 17 8.36 -5.06 18.78
CA GLU A 17 8.86 -5.57 20.06
C GLU A 17 9.14 -7.07 19.97
N THR A 18 8.15 -7.85 19.51
CA THR A 18 8.20 -9.31 19.45
C THR A 18 8.80 -9.85 18.15
N LYS A 19 8.92 -9.01 17.13
CA LYS A 19 9.29 -9.38 15.74
C LYS A 19 8.30 -10.34 15.06
N ALA A 20 7.11 -10.55 15.63
CA ALA A 20 6.07 -11.33 14.98
C ALA A 20 5.61 -10.64 13.68
N ILE A 21 5.52 -11.43 12.61
CA ILE A 21 5.07 -11.00 11.28
C ILE A 21 3.74 -11.67 10.99
N ARG A 22 2.79 -10.91 10.44
CA ARG A 22 1.54 -11.45 9.91
C ARG A 22 1.19 -10.77 8.59
N VAL A 23 0.44 -11.47 7.74
CA VAL A 23 -0.22 -10.85 6.59
C VAL A 23 -1.26 -9.88 7.15
N PHE A 24 -1.13 -8.60 6.79
CA PHE A 24 -2.10 -7.56 7.13
C PHE A 24 -3.15 -7.44 6.04
N ALA A 25 -2.72 -7.39 4.79
CA ALA A 25 -3.57 -7.39 3.62
C ALA A 25 -2.92 -8.23 2.52
N PHE A 26 -3.76 -8.82 1.67
CA PHE A 26 -3.36 -9.53 0.47
C PHE A 26 -4.41 -9.27 -0.59
N ASN A 27 -3.97 -8.93 -1.80
CA ASN A 27 -4.86 -8.85 -2.94
C ASN A 27 -4.13 -9.26 -4.23
N PRO A 28 -4.56 -10.33 -4.92
CA PRO A 28 -3.89 -10.81 -6.12
C PRO A 28 -4.03 -9.85 -7.33
N ALA A 29 -4.85 -8.81 -7.22
CA ALA A 29 -4.97 -7.77 -8.25
C ALA A 29 -3.92 -6.65 -8.11
N MET A 30 -3.11 -6.65 -7.05
CA MET A 30 -1.97 -5.75 -6.96
C MET A 30 -0.90 -6.15 -7.98
N ASN A 31 -0.26 -5.20 -8.63
CA ASN A 31 0.91 -5.49 -9.47
C ASN A 31 2.05 -5.96 -8.57
N GLN A 32 2.58 -5.04 -7.76
CA GLN A 32 3.74 -5.14 -6.89
C GLN A 32 3.66 -3.97 -5.89
N PRO A 33 2.96 -4.10 -4.75
CA PRO A 33 2.85 -3.00 -3.79
C PRO A 33 4.26 -2.55 -3.39
N ASN A 34 4.53 -1.25 -3.38
CA ASN A 34 5.89 -0.72 -3.27
C ASN A 34 6.07 0.20 -2.06
N ASP A 35 5.56 1.43 -2.12
CA ASP A 35 5.60 2.37 -1.00
C ASP A 35 4.27 2.38 -0.26
N LEU A 36 4.36 2.63 1.05
CA LEU A 36 3.23 2.65 1.96
C LEU A 36 3.21 3.97 2.73
N VAL A 37 2.03 4.56 2.84
CA VAL A 37 1.75 5.66 3.77
C VAL A 37 0.57 5.28 4.66
N ILE A 38 0.58 5.73 5.91
CA ILE A 38 -0.48 5.49 6.88
C ILE A 38 -0.95 6.82 7.46
N THR A 39 -2.26 6.96 7.62
CA THR A 39 -2.87 8.11 8.30
C THR A 39 -2.85 7.94 9.82
N ASP A 40 -3.10 9.03 10.55
CA ASP A 40 -3.29 9.03 12.01
C ASP A 40 -4.46 8.14 12.43
N GLU A 41 -5.48 8.02 11.58
CA GLU A 41 -6.59 7.09 11.80
C GLU A 41 -6.25 5.62 11.54
N GLY A 42 -5.05 5.32 11.05
CA GLY A 42 -4.58 3.96 10.77
C GLY A 42 -5.04 3.39 9.43
N VAL A 43 -5.49 4.25 8.50
CA VAL A 43 -5.78 3.83 7.12
C VAL A 43 -4.47 3.82 6.34
N LEU A 44 -4.20 2.73 5.63
CA LEU A 44 -3.02 2.59 4.80
C LEU A 44 -3.34 2.92 3.35
N PHE A 45 -2.37 3.49 2.64
CA PHE A 45 -2.37 3.58 1.20
C PHE A 45 -1.11 2.93 0.66
N ALA A 46 -1.23 2.27 -0.49
CA ALA A 46 -0.11 1.61 -1.16
C ALA A 46 -0.03 2.07 -2.61
N SER A 47 1.15 2.54 -3.00
CA SER A 47 1.50 2.66 -4.40
C SER A 47 1.75 1.27 -4.99
N ASP A 48 1.37 1.09 -6.25
CA ASP A 48 1.40 -0.23 -6.88
C ASP A 48 1.84 -0.12 -8.35
N PRO A 49 3.15 0.12 -8.58
CA PRO A 49 3.70 0.33 -9.91
C PRO A 49 3.64 -0.93 -10.76
N ASN A 50 3.36 -0.74 -12.05
CA ASN A 50 3.56 -1.73 -13.10
C ASN A 50 4.74 -1.31 -13.98
N TRP A 51 5.95 -1.66 -13.54
CA TRP A 51 7.20 -1.28 -14.21
C TRP A 51 7.25 -1.70 -15.68
N SER A 52 6.75 -2.90 -15.99
CA SER A 52 6.79 -3.44 -17.36
C SER A 52 5.95 -2.65 -18.36
N LYS A 53 4.93 -1.92 -17.86
CA LYS A 53 3.99 -1.16 -18.68
C LYS A 53 4.11 0.37 -18.49
N SER A 54 5.01 0.82 -17.61
CA SER A 54 5.12 2.22 -17.20
C SER A 54 3.78 2.82 -16.73
N THR A 55 2.96 1.99 -16.08
CA THR A 55 1.69 2.39 -15.47
C THR A 55 1.71 2.08 -13.97
N GLY A 56 0.62 2.39 -13.28
CA GLY A 56 0.44 2.00 -11.89
C GLY A 56 -1.00 2.14 -11.44
N GLN A 57 -1.21 1.76 -10.18
CA GLN A 57 -2.49 1.87 -9.51
C GLN A 57 -2.28 2.28 -8.04
N LEU A 58 -3.37 2.69 -7.41
CA LEU A 58 -3.38 3.16 -6.03
C LEU A 58 -4.39 2.36 -5.21
N TRP A 59 -3.97 1.91 -4.04
CA TRP A 59 -4.80 1.16 -3.12
C TRP A 59 -5.00 1.89 -1.81
N ARG A 60 -6.21 1.80 -1.27
CA ARG A 60 -6.54 2.09 0.13
C ARG A 60 -6.74 0.78 0.87
N ILE A 61 -6.14 0.64 2.05
CA ILE A 61 -6.26 -0.51 2.93
C ILE A 61 -6.83 -0.06 4.27
N ASP A 62 -8.00 -0.60 4.62
CA ASP A 62 -8.67 -0.33 5.89
C ASP A 62 -7.90 -0.93 7.08
N LYS A 63 -8.20 -0.45 8.28
CA LYS A 63 -7.65 -0.94 9.57
C LYS A 63 -7.82 -2.45 9.78
N ASN A 64 -8.82 -3.06 9.13
CA ASN A 64 -9.09 -4.49 9.20
C ASN A 64 -8.40 -5.30 8.10
N GLY A 65 -7.61 -4.67 7.22
CA GLY A 65 -6.91 -5.31 6.11
C GLY A 65 -7.68 -5.36 4.79
N SER A 66 -8.93 -4.87 4.74
CA SER A 66 -9.70 -4.81 3.49
C SER A 66 -9.08 -3.83 2.50
N THR A 67 -8.91 -4.26 1.25
CA THR A 67 -8.27 -3.46 0.19
C THR A 67 -9.29 -2.90 -0.79
N HIS A 68 -9.12 -1.65 -1.18
CA HIS A 68 -9.94 -0.93 -2.15
C HIS A 68 -9.06 -0.32 -3.22
N LEU A 69 -9.36 -0.59 -4.49
CA LEU A 69 -8.69 0.02 -5.62
C LEU A 69 -9.26 1.43 -5.81
N LEU A 70 -8.41 2.45 -5.70
CA LEU A 70 -8.82 3.84 -5.85
C LEU A 70 -8.65 4.33 -7.28
N GLU A 71 -7.50 4.07 -7.88
CA GLU A 71 -7.14 4.56 -9.21
C GLU A 71 -6.36 3.50 -9.99
N THR A 72 -6.49 3.54 -11.32
CA THR A 72 -5.80 2.66 -12.26
C THR A 72 -5.28 3.46 -13.45
N ASN A 73 -4.36 2.87 -14.22
CA ASN A 73 -3.77 3.51 -15.41
C ASN A 73 -3.14 4.87 -15.11
N MET A 74 -2.67 5.06 -13.88
CA MET A 74 -1.76 6.15 -13.55
C MET A 74 -0.44 5.92 -14.30
N GLY A 75 0.43 6.93 -14.34
CA GLY A 75 1.85 6.69 -14.66
C GLY A 75 2.48 5.73 -13.65
N THR A 76 3.80 5.53 -13.69
CA THR A 76 4.48 4.67 -12.72
C THR A 76 4.29 5.17 -11.28
N THR A 77 3.27 4.65 -10.58
CA THR A 77 2.87 5.03 -9.22
C THR A 77 3.90 4.51 -8.22
N ASN A 78 4.92 5.30 -7.90
CA ASN A 78 6.07 4.88 -7.09
C ASN A 78 6.00 5.45 -5.67
N GLY A 79 6.53 6.66 -5.45
CA GLY A 79 6.40 7.34 -4.16
C GLY A 79 4.95 7.65 -3.83
N ILE A 80 4.59 7.59 -2.55
CA ILE A 80 3.31 8.06 -2.05
C ILE A 80 3.46 8.74 -0.69
N GLU A 81 2.80 9.87 -0.52
CA GLU A 81 2.71 10.61 0.75
C GLU A 81 1.27 11.08 0.99
N VAL A 82 0.93 11.32 2.26
CA VAL A 82 -0.32 11.95 2.68
C VAL A 82 -0.04 13.39 3.11
N SER A 83 -0.90 14.34 2.71
CA SER A 83 -0.74 15.73 3.11
C SER A 83 -0.84 15.91 4.63
N PRO A 84 -0.27 16.98 5.23
CA PRO A 84 -0.32 17.18 6.68
C PRO A 84 -1.73 17.27 7.27
N ASP A 85 -2.74 17.63 6.46
CA ASP A 85 -4.15 17.67 6.86
C ASP A 85 -4.93 16.39 6.51
N GLU A 86 -4.24 15.39 5.98
CA GLU A 86 -4.74 14.07 5.56
C GLU A 86 -5.86 14.06 4.52
N LYS A 87 -6.05 15.18 3.81
CA LYS A 87 -7.12 15.30 2.80
C LYS A 87 -6.69 14.91 1.40
N ASN A 88 -5.39 14.86 1.13
CA ASN A 88 -4.83 14.53 -0.17
C ASN A 88 -3.74 13.48 -0.03
N TYR A 89 -3.60 12.68 -1.07
CA TYR A 89 -2.46 11.79 -1.28
C TYR A 89 -1.78 12.21 -2.59
N MET A 90 -0.45 12.11 -2.64
CA MET A 90 0.37 12.53 -3.77
C MET A 90 1.48 11.53 -4.06
#